data_AF-A0A1H3RJK5-F1
#
_entry.id   AF-A0A1H3RJK5-F1
#
_cell.length_a   1.000
_cell.length_b   1.000
_cell.length_c   1.000
_cell.angle_alpha   90.00
_cell.angle_beta   90.00
_cell.angle_gamma   90.00
#
_symmetry.space_group_name_H-M   'P 1'
#
loop_
_entity.id
_entity.type
_entity.pdbx_description
1 polymer ?
#
loop_
_entity_poly.entity_id
_entity_poly.type
_entity_poly.pdbx_seq_one_letter_code
_entity_poly.pdbx_strand_id
1 'polypeptide(L)' 'MELISVGLGFVIAIILYSLFGSTQKYGSSGCILTFMVYWAIGAVCSFFIFLIAGFLIKWVVIILIILFLVSRFKSR' A
#
# COMPACT_ATOMS: atom_id res chain seq x y z
N MET A 1 -0.92 -9.39 -6.73
CA MET A 1 -0.84 -8.02 -6.16
C MET A 1 -2.22 -7.43 -5.93
N GLU A 2 -3.15 -7.59 -6.86
CA GLU A 2 -4.51 -7.01 -6.78
C GLU A 2 -5.29 -7.48 -5.54
N LEU A 3 -5.36 -8.79 -5.28
CA LEU A 3 -6.01 -9.34 -4.07
C LEU A 3 -5.40 -8.86 -2.75
N ILE A 4 -4.07 -8.66 -2.71
CA ILE A 4 -3.35 -8.19 -1.52
C ILE A 4 -3.63 -6.71 -1.28
N SER A 5 -3.69 -5.90 -2.35
CA SER A 5 -4.09 -4.49 -2.28
C SER A 5 -5.54 -4.33 -1.84
N VAL A 6 -6.46 -5.17 -2.34
CA VAL A 6 -7.86 -5.16 -1.90
C VAL A 6 -8.00 -5.50 -0.41
N GLY A 7 -7.25 -6.51 0.06
CA GLY A 7 -7.23 -6.89 1.48
C GLY A 7 -6.63 -5.82 2.38
N LEU A 8 -5.51 -5.21 1.98
CA LEU A 8 -4.91 -4.10 2.74
C LEU A 8 -5.76 -2.83 2.70
N GLY A 9 -6.41 -2.55 1.57
CA GLY A 9 -7.42 -1.51 1.46
C GLY A 9 -8.54 -1.69 2.47
N PHE A 10 -8.96 -2.94 2.75
CA PHE A 10 -9.98 -3.26 3.75
C PHE A 10 -9.50 -2.96 5.19
N VAL A 11 -8.26 -3.32 5.51
CA VAL A 11 -7.66 -2.99 6.82
C VAL A 11 -7.54 -1.47 7.00
N ILE A 12 -7.10 -0.76 5.96
CA ILE A 12 -7.00 0.71 5.94
C ILE A 12 -8.39 1.33 6.14
N ALA A 13 -9.43 0.80 5.48
CA ALA A 13 -10.80 1.25 5.61
C ALA A 13 -11.33 1.10 7.04
N ILE A 14 -11.06 -0.03 7.70
CA ILE A 14 -11.45 -0.25 9.10
C ILE A 14 -10.80 0.79 10.01
N ILE A 15 -9.50 1.05 9.82
CA ILE A 15 -8.75 2.02 10.63
C ILE A 15 -9.30 3.44 10.42
N LEU A 16 -9.45 3.87 9.16
CA LEU A 16 -10.00 5.19 8.82
C LEU A 16 -11.44 5.36 9.32
N TYR A 17 -12.27 4.34 9.18
CA TYR A 17 -13.64 4.36 9.66
C TYR A 17 -13.70 4.43 11.19
N SER A 18 -12.83 3.69 11.90
CA SER A 18 -12.74 3.76 13.37
C SER A 18 -12.29 5.15 13.86
N LEU A 19 -11.36 5.78 13.15
CA LEU A 19 -10.78 7.07 13.54
C LEU A 19 -11.68 8.27 13.19
N PHE A 20 -12.29 8.26 12.00
CA PHE A 20 -12.99 9.42 11.44
C PHE A 20 -14.48 9.19 11.17
N GLY A 21 -14.89 7.94 10.89
CA GLY A 21 -16.28 7.59 10.62
C GLY A 21 -17.13 7.44 11.89
N SER A 22 -16.53 7.00 13.00
CA SER A 22 -17.22 6.77 14.28
C SER A 22 -17.73 8.05 14.96
N THR A 23 -17.14 9.20 14.64
CA THR A 23 -17.51 10.52 15.16
C THR A 23 -18.66 11.17 14.40
N GLN A 24 -18.98 10.69 13.20
CA GLN A 24 -20.09 11.19 12.40
C GLN A 24 -21.34 10.34 12.68
N LYS A 25 -22.40 10.98 13.21
CA LYS A 25 -23.69 10.34 13.45
C LYS A 25 -24.43 10.08 12.14
N TYR A 26 -24.00 9.06 11.41
CA TYR A 26 -24.74 8.52 10.28
C TYR A 26 -25.73 7.45 10.76
N GLY A 27 -26.88 7.35 10.08
CA GLY A 27 -27.74 6.17 10.19
C GLY A 27 -27.02 4.92 9.66
N SER A 28 -27.58 3.73 9.89
CA SER A 28 -26.98 2.45 9.50
C SER A 28 -26.57 2.38 8.02
N SER A 29 -27.34 2.99 7.12
CA SER A 29 -27.03 3.07 5.68
C SER A 29 -25.85 4.00 5.37
N GLY A 30 -25.71 5.11 6.10
CA GLY A 30 -24.59 6.03 5.93
C GLY A 30 -23.27 5.43 6.41
N CYS A 31 -23.29 4.63 7.49
CA CYS A 31 -22.11 3.89 7.96
C CYS A 31 -21.54 2.95 6.89
N ILE A 32 -22.40 2.19 6.19
CA ILE A 32 -22.00 1.28 5.13
C ILE A 32 -21.43 2.05 3.93
N LEU A 33 -22.09 3.14 3.53
CA LEU A 33 -21.64 3.96 2.42
C LEU A 33 -20.25 4.56 2.70
N THR A 34 -20.07 5.16 3.87
CA THR A 34 -18.80 5.78 4.27
C THR A 34 -17.67 4.75 4.36
N PHE A 35 -17.95 3.55 4.87
CA PHE A 35 -16.99 2.45 4.88
C PHE A 35 -16.58 2.02 3.46
N MET A 36 -17.53 1.88 2.54
CA MET A 36 -17.25 1.52 1.15
C MET A 36 -16.40 2.58 0.44
N VAL A 37 -16.64 3.87 0.72
CA VAL A 37 -15.81 4.97 0.20
C VAL A 37 -14.38 4.88 0.73
N TYR A 38 -14.19 4.69 2.04
CA TYR A 38 -12.85 4.51 2.61
C TYR A 38 -12.16 3.26 2.10
N TRP A 39 -12.90 2.19 1.83
CA TRP A 39 -12.36 0.97 1.24
C TRP A 39 -11.88 1.17 -0.19
N ALA A 40 -12.65 1.84 -1.03
CA ALA A 40 -12.22 2.19 -2.38
C ALA A 40 -10.94 3.05 -2.36
N ILE A 41 -10.90 4.08 -1.50
CA ILE A 41 -9.72 4.95 -1.34
C ILE A 41 -8.52 4.14 -0.84
N GLY A 42 -8.71 3.29 0.18
CA GLY A 42 -7.66 2.45 0.74
C GLY A 42 -7.12 1.43 -0.27
N ALA A 43 -7.97 0.84 -1.11
CA ALA A 43 -7.56 -0.06 -2.17
C ALA A 43 -6.70 0.66 -3.21
N VAL A 44 -7.13 1.84 -3.67
CA VAL A 44 -6.34 2.66 -4.63
C VAL A 44 -5.00 3.07 -4.02
N CYS A 45 -4.97 3.57 -2.79
CA CYS A 45 -3.74 3.97 -2.11
C CYS A 45 -2.77 2.78 -1.94
N SER A 46 -3.26 1.63 -1.49
CA SER A 46 -2.42 0.44 -1.31
C SER A 46 -1.83 -0.06 -2.63
N PHE A 47 -2.58 0.03 -3.74
CA PHE A 47 -2.08 -0.31 -5.07
C PHE A 47 -0.86 0.53 -5.45
N PHE A 48 -0.95 1.86 -5.30
CA PHE A 48 0.17 2.76 -5.58
C PHE A 48 1.38 2.52 -4.67
N ILE A 49 1.15 2.25 -3.38
CA ILE A 49 2.23 1.92 -2.44
C ILE A 49 2.98 0.67 -2.90
N PHE A 50 2.28 -0.40 -3.29
CA PHE A 50 2.93 -1.61 -3.78
C PHE A 50 3.66 -1.39 -5.10
N LEU A 51 3.12 -0.55 -5.98
CA LEU A 51 3.74 -0.25 -7.26
C LEU A 51 5.08 0.50 -7.05
N ILE A 52 5.09 1.49 -6.15
CA ILE A 52 6.30 2.23 -5.77
C ILE A 52 7.29 1.33 -5.03
N ALA A 53 6.83 0.52 -4.07
CA ALA A 53 7.68 -0.40 -3.33
C ALA A 53 8.34 -1.42 -4.27
N GLY A 54 7.57 -1.99 -5.21
CA GLY A 54 8.09 -2.91 -6.22
C GLY A 54 9.11 -2.25 -7.16
N PHE A 55 8.91 -0.97 -7.50
CA PHE A 55 9.89 -0.20 -8.27
C PHE A 55 11.19 0.02 -7.47
N LEU A 56 11.10 0.48 -6.22
CA LEU A 56 12.25 0.71 -5.34
C LEU A 56 13.07 -0.56 -5.12
N ILE A 57 12.43 -1.70 -4.89
CA ILE A 57 13.11 -3.00 -4.70
C ILE A 57 13.97 -3.35 -5.93
N LYS A 58 13.45 -3.12 -7.15
CA LYS A 58 14.23 -3.38 -8.38
C LYS A 58 15.49 -2.52 -8.44
N TRP A 59 15.42 -1.25 -8.06
CA TRP A 59 16.60 -0.38 -8.02
C TRP A 59 17.62 -0.82 -6.99
N VAL A 60 17.19 -1.22 -5.79
CA VAL A 60 18.08 -1.74 -4.76
C VAL A 60 18.83 -2.98 -5.26
N VAL A 61 18.14 -3.91 -5.92
CA VAL A 61 18.77 -5.11 -6.49
C VAL A 61 19.78 -4.75 -7.57
N ILE A 62 19.46 -3.81 -8.47
CA ILE A 62 20.39 -3.34 -9.51
C ILE A 62 21.66 -2.75 -8.87
N ILE A 63 21.51 -1.89 -7.86
CA ILE A 63 22.64 -1.29 -7.15
C ILE A 63 23.52 -2.36 -6.51
N LEU A 64 22.91 -3.36 -5.85
CA LEU A 64 23.64 -4.48 -5.25
C LEU A 64 24.42 -5.29 -6.28
N ILE A 65 23.83 -5.56 -7.46
CA ILE A 65 24.51 -6.25 -8.56
C ILE A 65 25.70 -5.44 -9.05
N ILE A 66 25.54 -4.13 -9.23
CA ILE A 66 26.63 -3.24 -9.67
C ILE A 66 27.75 -3.23 -8.64
N LEU A 67 27.44 -3.07 -7.35
CA LEU A 67 28.42 -3.11 -6.26
C LEU A 67 29.16 -4.46 -6.22
N PHE A 68 28.44 -5.57 -6.43
CA PHE A 68 29.03 -6.91 -6.51
C PHE A 68 29.98 -7.07 -7.70
N LEU A 69 29.62 -6.55 -8.88
CA LEU A 69 30.51 -6.57 -10.05
C LEU A 69 31.76 -5.74 -9.79
N VAL A 70 31.59 -4.50 -9.30
CA VAL A 70 32.72 -3.61 -8.98
C VAL A 70 33.68 -4.24 -7.97
N SER A 71 33.16 -4.90 -6.92
CA SER A 71 34.00 -5.58 -5.93
C SER A 71 34.82 -6.72 -6.52
N ARG A 72 34.25 -7.46 -7.49
CA ARG A 72 34.95 -8.54 -8.21
C ARG A 72 36.07 -8.03 -9.11
N PHE A 73 35.89 -6.87 -9.75
CA PHE A 73 36.92 -6.27 -10.59
C PHE A 73 38.03 -5.57 -9.79
N LYS A 74 37.71 -4.98 -8.62
CA LYS A 74 38.70 -4.33 -7.75
C LYS A 74 39.67 -5.32 -7.08
N SER A 75 39.31 -6.60 -7.01
CA SER A 75 40.11 -7.66 -6.37
C SER A 75 41.11 -8.33 -7.33
N ARG A 76 41.12 -7.99 -8.62
CA ARG A 76 42.21 -8.33 -9.56
C ARG A 76 43.12 -7.13 -9.74
#